data_AF-A0A925WK90-F1
#
_entry.id   AF-A0A925WK90-F1
#
_cell.length_a   1.000
_cell.length_b   1.000
_cell.length_c   1.000
_cell.angle_alpha   90.00
_cell.angle_beta   90.00
_cell.angle_gamma   90.00
#
_symmetry.space_group_name_H-M   'P 1'
#
loop_
_entity.id
_entity.type
_entity.pdbx_description
1 polymer ?
#
loop_
_entity_poly.entity_id
_entity_poly.type
_entity_poly.pdbx_seq_one_letter_code
_entity_poly.pdbx_strand_id
1 'polypeptide(L)' 'YAREGHGRQPVNHRQRDIRILDVFGHSDSVRLEMNEWIDYLQLAKWNGRWVIVNVLWELKEINKETN' A
#
# COMPACT_ATOMS: atom_id res chain seq x y z
N TYR A 1 12.45 -21.32 -1.81
CA TYR A 1 11.38 -20.96 -2.76
C TYR A 1 11.10 -19.48 -2.63
N ALA A 2 11.80 -18.64 -3.39
CA ALA A 2 11.47 -17.22 -3.51
C ALA A 2 10.59 -17.08 -4.76
N ARG A 3 9.35 -16.59 -4.59
CA ARG A 3 8.45 -16.31 -5.71
C ARG A 3 9.03 -15.16 -6.52
N GLU A 4 9.04 -15.31 -7.84
CA GLU A 4 9.43 -14.29 -8.80
C GLU A 4 8.70 -12.98 -8.49
N GLY A 5 9.46 -11.93 -8.17
CA GLY A 5 8.92 -10.58 -8.07
C GLY A 5 8.71 -10.05 -9.48
N HIS A 6 7.46 -9.95 -9.91
CA HIS A 6 7.11 -9.32 -11.19
C HIS A 6 7.66 -7.88 -11.27
N GLY A 7 8.48 -7.64 -12.29
CA GLY A 7 8.60 -6.35 -13.00
C GLY A 7 9.20 -5.18 -12.24
N ARG A 8 10.50 -4.90 -12.48
CA ARG A 8 11.00 -3.51 -12.40
C ARG A 8 10.36 -2.71 -13.53
N GLN A 9 9.20 -2.12 -13.26
CA GLN A 9 8.64 -1.03 -14.07
C GLN A 9 9.62 0.17 -14.06
N PRO A 10 9.79 0.90 -15.17
CA PRO A 10 10.67 2.07 -15.22
C PRO A 10 10.25 3.13 -14.19
N VAL A 11 11.24 3.68 -13.48
CA VAL A 11 11.06 4.52 -12.28
C VAL A 11 10.20 5.76 -12.52
N ASN A 12 10.19 6.28 -13.76
CA ASN A 12 9.51 7.53 -14.12
C ASN A 12 7.99 7.50 -14.06
N HIS A 13 7.34 6.32 -13.95
CA HIS A 13 5.88 6.21 -13.92
C HIS A 13 5.33 5.70 -12.59
N ARG A 14 6.13 5.54 -11.54
CA ARG A 14 5.64 4.94 -10.29
C ARG A 14 5.07 6.01 -9.35
N GLN A 15 3.77 6.27 -9.46
CA GLN A 15 3.00 6.96 -8.44
C GLN A 15 3.09 6.16 -7.14
N ARG A 16 3.53 6.83 -6.08
CA ARG A 16 3.62 6.27 -4.73
C ARG A 16 3.24 7.38 -3.76
N ASP A 17 1.95 7.61 -3.62
CA ASP A 17 1.47 8.58 -2.64
C ASP A 17 1.22 7.86 -1.32
N ILE A 18 1.74 8.45 -0.25
CA ILE A 18 1.58 7.93 1.11
C ILE A 18 0.79 8.96 1.89
N ARG A 19 -0.32 8.54 2.49
CA ARG A 19 -1.13 9.38 3.35
C ARG A 19 -1.39 8.68 4.68
N ILE A 20 -0.96 9.30 5.76
CA ILE A 20 -1.40 8.93 7.11
C ILE A 20 -2.84 9.40 7.26
N LEU A 21 -3.74 8.48 7.63
CA LEU A 21 -5.16 8.75 7.78
C LEU A 21 -5.49 9.13 9.22
N ASP A 22 -4.93 8.40 10.20
CA ASP A 22 -5.10 8.68 11.63
C ASP A 22 -3.99 8.03 12.45
N VAL A 23 -3.56 8.71 13.52
CA VAL A 23 -2.63 8.17 14.52
C VAL A 23 -3.25 8.37 15.90
N PHE A 24 -3.55 7.26 16.58
CA PHE A 24 -4.09 7.28 17.94
C PHE A 24 -3.27 6.38 18.86
N GLY A 25 -2.51 7.00 19.77
CA GLY A 25 -1.67 6.29 20.74
C GLY A 25 -0.62 5.43 20.04
N HIS A 26 -0.78 4.10 20.14
CA HIS A 26 0.11 3.12 19.52
C HIS A 26 -0.48 2.47 18.28
N SER A 27 -1.55 3.03 17.71
CA SER A 27 -2.21 2.55 16.49
C SER A 27 -2.15 3.63 15.41
N ASP A 28 -1.97 3.21 14.17
CA ASP A 28 -1.91 4.09 12.99
C ASP A 28 -2.63 3.42 11.82
N SER A 29 -3.22 4.24 10.94
CA SER A 29 -3.80 3.82 9.67
C SER A 29 -3.23 4.65 8.52
N VAL A 30 -2.74 3.98 7.48
CA VAL A 30 -2.05 4.60 6.35
C VAL A 30 -2.67 4.12 5.04
N ARG A 31 -2.91 5.05 4.11
CA ARG A 31 -3.25 4.76 2.72
C ARG A 31 -2.01 4.89 1.85
N LEU A 32 -1.69 3.85 1.09
CA LEU A 32 -0.69 3.86 0.04
C LEU A 32 -1.41 3.80 -1.29
N GLU A 33 -1.15 4.77 -2.15
CA GLU A 33 -1.66 4.78 -3.50
C GLU A 33 -0.52 4.46 -4.48
N MET A 34 -0.67 3.31 -5.14
CA MET A 34 0.22 2.84 -6.19
C MET A 34 -0.43 3.07 -7.55
N ASN A 35 0.28 2.76 -8.64
CA ASN A 35 -0.24 2.92 -9.99
C ASN A 35 -1.55 2.14 -10.21
N GLU A 36 -1.58 0.88 -9.77
CA GLU A 36 -2.63 -0.07 -10.14
C GLU A 36 -3.46 -0.54 -8.95
N TRP A 37 -3.07 -0.20 -7.72
CA TRP A 37 -3.78 -0.60 -6.51
C TRP A 37 -3.65 0.43 -5.39
N ILE A 38 -4.48 0.25 -4.37
CA ILE A 38 -4.44 1.01 -3.12
C ILE A 38 -4.30 0.01 -1.97
N ASP A 39 -3.34 0.25 -1.08
CA ASP A 39 -3.19 -0.48 0.17
C ASP A 39 -3.63 0.39 1.36
N TYR A 40 -4.43 -0.17 2.26
CA TYR A 40 -4.73 0.37 3.58
C TYR A 40 -4.00 -0.46 4.62
N LEU A 41 -2.98 0.15 5.22
CA LEU A 41 -2.19 -0.44 6.29
C LEU A 41 -2.80 -0.06 7.63
N GLN A 42 -2.91 -1.04 8.52
CA GLN A 42 -3.09 -0.81 9.94
C GLN A 42 -1.81 -1.18 10.66
N LEU A 43 -1.24 -0.23 11.39
CA LEU A 43 0.02 -0.40 12.10
C LEU A 43 -0.18 -0.33 13.60
N ALA A 44 0.67 -1.04 14.34
CA ALA A 44 0.79 -0.92 15.78
C ALA A 44 2.23 -0.63 16.17
N LYS A 45 2.44 0.21 17.19
CA LYS A 45 3.76 0.46 17.76
C LYS A 45 4.05 -0.58 18.84
N TRP A 46 4.97 -1.48 18.54
CA TRP A 46 5.40 -2.55 19.43
C TRP A 46 6.90 -2.43 19.73
N ASN A 47 7.28 -2.42 21.01
CA ASN A 47 8.68 -2.26 21.45
C ASN A 47 9.40 -1.07 20.77
N GLY A 48 8.70 0.06 20.66
CA GLY A 48 9.23 1.27 20.05
C GLY A 48 9.28 1.28 18.52
N ARG A 49 8.82 0.22 17.84
CA ARG A 49 8.81 0.11 16.38
C ARG A 49 7.40 -0.05 15.84
N TRP A 50 7.11 0.61 14.73
CA TRP A 50 5.86 0.37 14.01
C TRP A 50 5.94 -0.97 13.27
N VAL A 51 4.93 -1.80 13.43
CA VAL A 51 4.75 -3.06 12.72
C VAL A 51 3.41 -3.03 11.98
N ILE A 52 3.37 -3.61 10.78
CA ILE A 52 2.13 -3.77 10.02
C ILE A 52 1.37 -4.95 10.62
N VAL A 53 0.18 -4.68 11.13
CA VAL A 53 -0.70 -5.71 11.73
C VAL A 53 -1.64 -6.28 10.68
N ASN A 54 -2.14 -5.43 9.77
CA ASN A 54 -3.06 -5.83 8.72
C ASN A 54 -2.86 -4.98 7.45
N VAL A 55 -3.23 -5.56 6.31
CA VAL A 55 -3.24 -4.90 5.00
C VAL A 55 -4.56 -5.26 4.31
N LEU A 56 -5.36 -4.25 3.99
CA LEU A 56 -6.47 -4.38 3.05
C LEU A 56 -6.04 -3.73 1.74
N TRP A 57 -6.24 -4.40 0.61
CA TRP A 57 -5.80 -3.89 -0.68
C TRP A 57 -6.84 -4.15 -1.76
N GLU A 58 -6.86 -3.27 -2.76
CA GLU A 58 -7.74 -3.38 -3.92
C GLU A 58 -7.07 -2.84 -5.17
N LEU A 59 -7.27 -3.51 -6.30
CA LEU A 59 -6.86 -2.99 -7.61
C LEU A 59 -7.72 -1.79 -7.96
N LYS A 60 -7.12 -0.74 -8.50
CA LYS A 60 -7.87 0.34 -9.13
C LYS A 60 -8.66 -0.24 -10.30
N GLU A 61 -9.93 0.09 -10.42
CA GLU A 61 -10.69 -0.26 -11.62
C GLU A 61 -10.07 0.46 -12.82
N ILE A 62 -9.27 -0.28 -13.58
CA ILE A 62 -8.84 0.15 -14.90
C ILE A 62 -10.03 -0.17 -15.79
N ASN A 63 -10.82 0.85 -16.16
CA ASN A 63 -11.87 0.70 -17.16
C ASN A 63 -11.25 0.01 -18.37
N LYS A 64 -11.55 -1.29 -18.51
CA LYS A 64 -11.32 -2.00 -19.76
C LYS A 64 -12.43 -1.51 -20.66
N GLU A 65 -12.14 -0.50 -21.47
CA GLU A 65 -12.96 -0.23 -22.65
C GLU A 65 -12.94 -1.50 -23.50
N THR A 66 -13.94 -2.36 -23.29
CA THR A 66 -14.30 -3.44 -24.20
C THR A 66 -14.86 -2.78 -25.45
N ASN A 67 -14.01 -2.70 -26.48
CA ASN A 67 -14.44 -2.64 -27.88
C ASN A 67 -15.21 -3.90 -28.25
#